data_AF-A0A1S1MYW5-F1
#
_entry.id   AF-A0A1S1MYW5-F1
#
_cell.length_a   1.000
_cell.length_b   1.000
_cell.length_c   1.000
_cell.angle_alpha   90.00
_cell.angle_beta   90.00
_cell.angle_gamma   90.00
#
_symmetry.space_group_name_H-M   'P 1'
#
loop_
_entity.id
_entity.type
_entity.pdbx_description
1 polymer ?
#
loop_
_entity_poly.entity_id
_entity_poly.type
_entity_poly.pdbx_seq_one_letter_code
_entity_poly.pdbx_strand_id
1 'polypeptide(L)'
;MVNNVKGQTQSSSVLNNIKQQKAELQKNEANASSNAQTKAPEKAASDSVSLTPQAKQLKSLQDKAQDAPAFDNEKVAELKKAISEGKYQIDAQKLAKNIAAFEFDMYG
;
A
#
# COMPACT_ATOMS: atom_id res chain seq x y z
N MET A 1 7.91 19.23 56.36
CA MET A 1 8.36 18.30 55.31
C MET A 1 7.53 18.55 54.07
N VAL A 2 8.20 18.54 52.93
CA VAL A 2 7.78 19.11 51.65
C VAL A 2 6.65 18.33 50.95
N ASN A 3 5.87 19.13 50.23
CA ASN A 3 4.68 18.93 49.42
C ASN A 3 4.63 17.69 48.49
N ASN A 4 3.50 16.96 48.51
CA ASN A 4 3.20 15.88 47.55
C ASN A 4 2.31 16.36 46.39
N VAL A 5 2.96 16.60 45.24
CA VAL A 5 2.58 16.24 43.85
C VAL A 5 1.11 16.29 43.39
N LYS A 6 0.76 17.42 42.75
CA LYS A 6 0.22 17.59 41.38
C LYS A 6 -0.53 16.42 40.72
N GLY A 7 -1.79 16.66 40.32
CA GLY A 7 -2.47 15.93 39.23
C GLY A 7 -3.95 16.29 39.02
N GLN A 8 -4.23 17.30 38.18
CA GLN A 8 -5.49 17.59 37.46
C GLN A 8 -6.13 16.31 36.84
N THR A 9 -7.41 16.12 36.46
CA THR A 9 -8.66 16.89 36.32
C THR A 9 -9.76 15.91 35.84
N GLN A 10 -11.03 16.15 36.23
CA GLN A 10 -12.28 15.89 35.48
C GLN A 10 -12.43 14.56 34.67
N SER A 11 -13.14 13.55 35.21
CA SER A 11 -13.38 12.25 34.54
C SER A 11 -14.84 11.80 34.45
N SER A 12 -15.83 12.67 34.66
CA SER A 12 -17.26 12.28 34.65
C SER A 12 -17.88 12.17 33.25
N SER A 13 -17.22 12.67 32.19
CA SER A 13 -17.77 12.67 30.82
C SER A 13 -17.42 11.42 30.00
N VAL A 14 -16.33 10.73 30.30
CA VAL A 14 -15.82 9.62 29.48
C VAL A 14 -16.64 8.33 29.67
N LEU A 15 -17.20 8.13 30.87
CA LEU A 15 -17.97 6.92 31.21
C LEU A 15 -19.32 6.83 30.47
N ASN A 16 -19.90 7.97 30.08
CA ASN A 16 -21.18 8.01 29.38
C ASN A 16 -21.04 7.74 27.87
N ASN A 17 -19.95 8.18 27.24
CA ASN A 17 -19.71 7.96 25.80
C ASN A 17 -19.44 6.49 25.46
N ILE A 18 -18.82 5.73 26.36
CA ILE A 18 -18.49 4.31 26.12
C ILE A 18 -19.76 3.43 26.12
N LYS A 19 -20.76 3.77 26.95
CA LYS A 19 -22.04 3.03 26.96
C LYS A 19 -22.88 3.32 25.72
N GLN A 20 -22.81 4.53 25.17
CA GLN A 20 -23.54 4.89 23.95
C GLN A 20 -22.91 4.25 22.69
N GLN A 21 -21.57 4.21 22.58
CA GLN A 21 -20.91 3.55 21.45
C GLN A 21 -21.14 2.03 21.38
N LYS A 22 -21.33 1.35 22.53
CA LYS A 22 -21.60 -0.09 22.53
C LYS A 22 -23.03 -0.43 22.04
N ALA A 23 -23.99 0.49 22.18
CA ALA A 23 -25.37 0.27 21.77
C ALA A 23 -25.58 0.46 20.25
N GLU A 24 -24.77 1.29 19.58
CA GLU A 24 -24.83 1.46 18.13
C GLU A 24 -24.14 0.33 17.36
N LEU A 25 -23.08 -0.27 17.91
CA LEU A 25 -22.41 -1.41 17.28
C LEU A 25 -23.25 -2.70 17.32
N GLN A 26 -24.14 -2.88 18.31
CA GLN A 26 -25.05 -4.03 18.38
C GLN A 26 -26.32 -3.88 17.52
N LYS A 27 -26.73 -2.65 17.16
CA LYS A 27 -27.92 -2.42 16.33
C LYS A 27 -27.68 -2.66 14.83
N ASN A 28 -26.42 -2.65 14.39
CA ASN A 28 -26.02 -2.96 13.02
C ASN A 28 -25.89 -4.47 12.72
N GLU A 29 -25.87 -5.34 13.75
CA GLU A 29 -25.88 -6.80 13.55
C GLU A 29 -27.30 -7.39 13.59
N ALA A 30 -28.30 -6.66 14.10
CA ALA A 30 -29.68 -7.13 14.23
C ALA A 30 -30.62 -6.79 13.06
N ASN A 31 -30.14 -6.08 12.02
CA ASN A 31 -30.93 -5.68 10.85
C ASN A 31 -30.60 -6.45 9.56
N ALA A 32 -29.90 -7.58 9.64
CA ALA A 32 -29.62 -8.46 8.49
C ALA A 32 -30.36 -9.80 8.53
N SER A 33 -31.24 -10.03 9.52
CA SER A 33 -31.94 -11.31 9.70
C SER A 33 -33.40 -11.11 10.11
N SER A 34 -34.22 -10.49 9.27
CA SER A 34 -35.68 -10.72 9.25
C SER A 34 -36.37 -9.86 8.20
N ASN A 35 -36.28 -10.25 6.93
CA ASN A 35 -37.46 -10.10 6.09
C ASN A 35 -37.49 -11.07 4.89
N ALA A 36 -38.64 -11.74 4.80
CA ALA A 36 -39.28 -12.25 3.60
C ALA A 36 -38.61 -13.43 2.85
N GLN A 37 -39.06 -14.62 3.22
CA GLN A 37 -39.22 -15.76 2.33
C GLN A 37 -40.14 -15.42 1.14
N THR A 38 -39.61 -15.37 -0.09
CA THR A 38 -40.35 -15.64 -1.33
C THR A 38 -39.43 -16.25 -2.41
N LYS A 39 -40.03 -17.11 -3.23
CA LYS A 39 -39.44 -18.09 -4.18
C LYS A 39 -38.55 -17.55 -5.32
N ALA A 40 -37.44 -18.26 -5.55
CA ALA A 40 -36.82 -18.74 -6.82
C ALA A 40 -36.28 -17.74 -7.88
N PRO A 41 -35.39 -18.16 -8.81
CA PRO A 41 -34.35 -19.20 -8.77
C PRO A 41 -32.91 -18.62 -8.89
N GLU A 42 -31.94 -19.35 -8.33
CA GLU A 42 -30.60 -19.59 -8.87
C GLU A 42 -30.00 -18.54 -9.83
N LYS A 43 -29.54 -17.39 -9.28
CA LYS A 43 -28.46 -16.65 -9.94
C LYS A 43 -27.17 -17.39 -9.62
N ALA A 44 -26.59 -18.01 -10.64
CA ALA A 44 -25.29 -18.65 -10.64
C ALA A 44 -24.35 -17.93 -9.67
N ALA A 45 -23.80 -18.69 -8.72
CA ALA A 45 -22.80 -18.23 -7.79
C ALA A 45 -21.71 -17.50 -8.59
N SER A 46 -21.72 -16.17 -8.50
CA SER A 46 -20.66 -15.34 -9.02
C SER A 46 -19.40 -15.75 -8.28
N ASP A 47 -18.57 -16.53 -8.95
CA ASP A 47 -17.35 -17.13 -8.41
C ASP A 47 -16.43 -15.99 -7.92
N SER A 48 -16.56 -15.64 -6.65
CA SER A 48 -15.93 -14.45 -6.07
C SER A 48 -14.71 -14.91 -5.30
N VAL A 49 -13.55 -14.76 -5.93
CA VAL A 49 -12.27 -14.99 -5.27
C VAL A 49 -12.05 -13.88 -4.23
N SER A 50 -12.23 -14.23 -2.96
CA SER A 50 -11.91 -13.32 -1.86
C SER A 50 -10.41 -13.26 -1.68
N LEU A 51 -9.79 -12.19 -2.19
CA LEU A 51 -8.39 -11.87 -1.90
C LEU A 51 -8.23 -11.71 -0.37
N THR A 52 -7.42 -12.58 0.22
CA THR A 52 -7.10 -12.52 1.64
C THR A 52 -6.47 -11.16 1.98
N PRO A 53 -6.63 -10.65 3.22
CA PRO A 53 -6.01 -9.40 3.65
C PRO A 53 -4.51 -9.33 3.36
N GLN A 54 -3.81 -10.46 3.48
CA GLN A 54 -2.39 -10.62 3.20
C GLN A 54 -2.08 -10.48 1.70
N ALA A 55 -2.92 -11.05 0.82
CA ALA A 55 -2.77 -10.90 -0.63
C ALA A 55 -2.95 -9.43 -1.07
N LYS A 56 -3.88 -8.70 -0.44
CA LYS A 56 -4.04 -7.25 -0.69
C LYS A 56 -2.82 -6.44 -0.26
N GLN A 57 -2.23 -6.79 0.88
CA GLN A 57 -1.01 -6.15 1.37
C GLN A 57 0.17 -6.39 0.42
N LEU A 58 0.37 -7.63 -0.05
CA LEU A 58 1.40 -7.95 -1.04
C LEU A 58 1.19 -7.20 -2.35
N LYS A 59 -0.05 -7.13 -2.84
CA LYS A 59 -0.39 -6.36 -4.05
C LYS A 59 -0.05 -4.88 -3.89
N SER A 60 -0.37 -4.28 -2.76
CA SER A 60 -0.02 -2.87 -2.48
C SER A 60 1.49 -2.64 -2.41
N LEU A 61 2.26 -3.62 -1.94
CA LEU A 61 3.73 -3.55 -1.91
C LEU A 61 4.32 -3.67 -3.32
N GLN A 62 3.79 -4.60 -4.13
CA GLN A 62 4.16 -4.75 -5.53
C GLN A 62 3.87 -3.47 -6.32
N ASP A 63 2.69 -2.89 -6.14
CA ASP A 63 2.30 -1.67 -6.84
C ASP A 63 3.17 -0.48 -6.40
N LYS A 64 3.54 -0.39 -5.12
CA LYS A 64 4.52 0.62 -4.63
C LYS A 64 5.94 0.40 -5.14
N ALA A 65 6.36 -0.86 -5.30
CA ALA A 65 7.65 -1.19 -5.88
C ALA A 65 7.67 -0.88 -7.39
N GLN A 66 6.54 -1.00 -8.08
CA GLN A 66 6.35 -0.56 -9.47
C GLN A 66 6.32 0.96 -9.62
N ASP A 67 5.83 1.69 -8.60
CA ASP A 67 5.83 3.16 -8.54
C ASP A 67 7.21 3.74 -8.19
N ALA A 68 8.14 2.91 -7.72
CA ALA A 68 9.53 3.33 -7.61
C ALA A 68 10.05 3.61 -9.03
N PRO A 69 10.73 4.75 -9.26
CA PRO A 69 11.20 5.08 -10.58
C PRO A 69 12.12 3.96 -11.06
N ALA A 70 11.80 3.37 -12.23
CA ALA A 70 12.56 2.28 -12.83
C ALA A 70 14.03 2.65 -13.12
N PHE A 71 14.38 3.93 -12.97
CA PHE A 71 15.69 4.50 -13.17
C PHE A 71 16.02 5.51 -12.06
N ASP A 72 17.31 5.63 -11.76
CA ASP A 72 17.85 6.58 -10.81
C ASP A 72 17.93 7.98 -11.44
N ASN A 73 17.07 8.89 -10.99
CA ASN A 73 16.99 10.26 -11.51
C ASN A 73 18.26 11.08 -11.24
N GLU A 74 18.93 10.87 -10.10
CA GLU A 74 20.15 11.61 -9.77
C GLU A 74 21.29 11.22 -10.71
N LYS A 75 21.46 9.91 -10.96
CA LYS A 75 22.43 9.43 -11.95
C LYS A 75 22.15 9.98 -13.34
N VAL A 76 20.88 10.03 -13.77
CA VAL A 76 20.53 10.58 -15.08
C VAL A 76 20.89 12.06 -15.17
N ALA A 77 20.63 12.84 -14.12
CA ALA A 77 20.98 14.27 -14.09
C ALA A 77 22.51 14.47 -14.15
N GLU A 78 23.27 13.68 -13.39
CA GLU A 78 24.73 13.71 -13.41
C GLU A 78 25.30 13.37 -14.79
N LEU A 79 24.82 12.28 -15.43
CA LEU A 79 25.25 11.92 -16.78
C LEU A 79 24.91 13.01 -17.80
N LYS A 80 23.70 13.58 -17.76
CA LYS A 80 23.30 14.68 -18.66
C LYS A 80 24.23 15.89 -18.53
N LYS A 81 24.60 16.25 -17.30
CA LYS A 81 25.55 17.32 -17.03
C LYS A 81 26.94 16.98 -17.59
N ALA A 82 27.46 15.79 -17.32
CA ALA A 82 28.77 15.35 -17.81
C ALA A 82 28.84 15.35 -19.35
N ILE A 83 27.76 14.95 -20.03
CA ILE A 83 27.67 14.99 -21.51
C ILE A 83 27.65 16.44 -22.00
N SER A 84 26.83 17.30 -21.39
CA SER A 84 26.72 18.72 -21.78
C SER A 84 28.03 19.50 -21.59
N GLU A 85 28.79 19.16 -20.54
CA GLU A 85 30.11 19.73 -20.27
C GLU A 85 31.24 19.08 -21.10
N GLY A 86 30.94 18.07 -21.93
CA GLY A 86 31.94 17.34 -22.73
C GLY A 86 32.89 16.46 -21.91
N LYS A 87 32.58 16.23 -20.63
CA LYS A 87 33.40 15.44 -19.69
C LYS A 87 33.04 13.96 -19.67
N TYR A 88 31.94 13.57 -20.31
CA TYR A 88 31.56 12.18 -20.41
C TYR A 88 32.55 11.39 -21.26
N GLN A 89 33.20 10.40 -20.66
CA GLN A 89 34.17 9.53 -21.33
C GLN A 89 33.51 8.21 -21.70
N ILE A 90 33.65 7.81 -22.97
CA ILE A 90 33.14 6.55 -23.46
C ILE A 90 34.18 5.47 -23.19
N ASP A 91 33.81 4.49 -22.37
CA ASP A 91 34.57 3.26 -22.21
C ASP A 91 34.15 2.25 -23.29
N ALA A 92 35.03 2.04 -24.28
CA ALA A 92 34.79 1.14 -25.39
C ALA A 92 34.58 -0.32 -24.96
N GLN A 93 35.27 -0.78 -23.92
CA GLN A 93 35.13 -2.15 -23.41
C GLN A 93 33.76 -2.33 -22.75
N LYS A 94 33.35 -1.36 -21.93
CA LYS A 94 32.03 -1.37 -21.29
C LYS A 94 30.92 -1.29 -22.32
N LEU A 95 31.07 -0.46 -23.35
CA LEU A 95 30.11 -0.33 -24.43
C LEU A 95 29.93 -1.66 -25.18
N ALA A 96 31.04 -2.28 -25.63
CA ALA A 96 31.00 -3.55 -26.34
C ALA A 96 30.35 -4.66 -25.50
N LYS A 97 30.70 -4.75 -24.21
CA LYS A 97 30.09 -5.72 -23.28
C LYS A 97 28.59 -5.52 -23.15
N ASN A 98 28.13 -4.27 -23.01
CA ASN A 98 26.70 -3.97 -22.87
C ASN A 98 25.92 -4.29 -24.14
N ILE A 99 26.48 -4.00 -25.32
CA ILE A 99 25.88 -4.36 -26.61
C ILE A 99 25.76 -5.88 -26.71
N ALA A 100 26.84 -6.62 -26.47
CA ALA A 100 26.82 -8.08 -26.56
C ALA A 100 25.81 -8.71 -25.58
N ALA A 101 25.72 -8.19 -24.36
CA ALA A 101 24.73 -8.65 -23.37
C ALA A 101 23.29 -8.37 -23.82
N PHE A 102 23.04 -7.20 -24.41
CA PHE A 102 21.72 -6.83 -24.92
C PHE A 102 21.28 -7.73 -26.08
N GLU A 103 22.17 -7.97 -27.05
CA GLU A 103 21.89 -8.87 -28.18
C GLU A 103 21.62 -10.31 -27.70
N PHE A 104 22.37 -10.78 -26.69
CA PHE A 104 22.13 -12.10 -26.10
C PHE A 104 20.77 -12.18 -25.38
N ASP A 105 20.37 -11.16 -24.63
CA ASP A 105 19.06 -11.15 -23.95
C ASP A 105 17.89 -11.08 -24.93
N MET A 106 18.06 -10.40 -26.07
CA MET A 106 17.00 -10.25 -27.08
C MET A 106 16.87 -11.45 -28.04
N TYR A 107 17.99 -12.12 -28.37
CA TYR A 107 18.03 -13.14 -29.43
C TYR A 107 18.55 -14.51 -28.96
N GLY A 108 18.96 -14.65 -27.71
CA GLY A 108 19.51 -15.87 -27.12
C GLY A 108 18.48 -16.80 -26.48
#